data_AF-A0A959UTU7-F1
#
_entry.id   AF-A0A959UTU7-F1
#
_cell.length_a   1.000
_cell.length_b   1.000
_cell.length_c   1.000
_cell.angle_alpha   90.00
_cell.angle_beta   90.00
_cell.angle_gamma   90.00
#
_symmetry.space_group_name_H-M   'P 1'
#
loop_
_entity.id
_entity.type
_entity.pdbx_description
1 polymer ?
#
loop_
_entity_poly.entity_id
_entity_poly.type
_entity_poly.pdbx_seq_one_letter_code
_entity_poly.pdbx_strand_id
1 'polypeptide(L)'
;VTANDNSTLDLTGTGATTLSSAAALDLFDLRVNTPAGTTTDATFNVRGTLQLDDGDFDVSSGTLALVSDITRTGRLGPVAAGASYTGDLRMERFVPAGVTNWRLLSSPVGGVTVQEWDADFLTAGFPGSDFPGFTNPVGSSTLWPSIRVYDETDTGAGLTDGLVGVGNVTDALTAGVGFAAWCGDNLVSTTAFTIDVTGPHTIAS
;
A
#
# COMPACT_ATOMS: atom_id res chain seq x y z
N VAL A 1 18.11 10.75 -8.85
CA VAL A 1 17.92 12.06 -9.53
C VAL A 1 16.55 12.55 -9.11
N THR A 2 16.46 13.74 -8.52
CA THR A 2 15.18 14.26 -8.02
C THR A 2 14.61 15.30 -8.99
N ALA A 3 13.48 14.97 -9.60
CA ALA A 3 12.75 15.86 -10.47
C ALA A 3 12.02 16.95 -9.66
N ASN A 4 11.83 18.12 -10.28
CA ASN A 4 11.11 19.23 -9.68
C ASN A 4 9.65 18.84 -9.39
N ASP A 5 9.04 19.49 -8.40
CA ASP A 5 7.61 19.33 -8.12
C ASP A 5 6.76 19.79 -9.32
N ASN A 6 5.65 19.10 -9.56
CA ASN A 6 4.75 19.30 -10.71
C ASN A 6 5.39 19.07 -12.09
N SER A 7 6.53 18.37 -12.15
CA SER A 7 7.13 17.94 -13.42
C SER A 7 6.62 16.56 -13.84
N THR A 8 6.65 16.29 -15.14
CA THR A 8 6.29 14.99 -15.70
C THR A 8 7.45 14.47 -16.54
N LEU A 9 7.84 13.22 -16.30
CA LEU A 9 8.64 12.45 -17.25
C LEU A 9 7.71 11.68 -18.18
N ASP A 10 7.76 11.99 -19.47
CA ASP A 10 6.95 11.35 -20.50
C ASP A 10 7.77 10.30 -21.26
N LEU A 11 7.35 9.03 -21.19
CA LEU A 11 7.79 7.98 -22.10
C LEU A 11 6.78 7.90 -23.23
N THR A 12 7.12 8.43 -24.39
CA THR A 12 6.22 8.52 -25.55
C THR A 12 6.90 8.00 -26.81
N GLY A 13 6.12 7.32 -27.66
CA GLY A 13 6.61 6.80 -28.94
C GLY A 13 5.83 5.58 -29.37
N THR A 14 5.99 5.18 -30.64
CA THR A 14 5.28 4.01 -31.20
C THR A 14 6.11 2.72 -31.15
N GLY A 15 7.42 2.83 -30.93
CA GLY A 15 8.34 1.70 -30.85
C GLY A 15 8.50 1.16 -29.43
N ALA A 16 8.99 -0.07 -29.31
CA ALA A 16 9.37 -0.64 -28.03
C ALA A 16 10.46 0.22 -27.39
N THR A 17 10.32 0.51 -26.10
CA THR A 17 11.22 1.39 -25.36
C THR A 17 11.91 0.62 -24.25
N THR A 18 13.20 0.87 -24.06
CA THR A 18 13.93 0.42 -22.88
C THR A 18 14.43 1.64 -22.13
N LEU A 19 14.00 1.78 -20.88
CA LEU A 19 14.52 2.80 -19.98
C LEU A 19 15.42 2.12 -18.97
N SER A 20 16.71 2.44 -18.98
CA SER A 20 17.66 1.90 -18.01
C SER A 20 18.24 3.00 -17.13
N SER A 21 18.39 2.74 -15.84
CA SER A 21 19.05 3.69 -14.92
C SER A 21 19.76 2.97 -13.79
N ALA A 22 21.04 3.29 -13.59
CA ALA A 22 21.82 2.81 -12.45
C ALA A 22 21.49 3.52 -11.13
N ALA A 23 20.84 4.70 -11.19
CA ALA A 23 20.45 5.47 -10.02
C ALA A 23 18.92 5.55 -9.92
N ALA A 24 18.41 5.66 -8.69
CA ALA A 24 16.99 5.88 -8.46
C ALA A 24 16.51 7.17 -9.14
N LEU A 25 15.33 7.10 -9.74
CA LEU A 25 14.62 8.20 -10.39
C LEU A 25 13.49 8.65 -9.46
N ASP A 26 13.71 9.75 -8.74
CA ASP A 26 12.70 10.38 -7.89
C ASP A 26 11.89 11.36 -8.74
N LEU A 27 10.80 10.86 -9.31
CA LEU A 27 9.96 11.58 -10.24
C LEU A 27 8.79 12.22 -9.50
N PHE A 28 8.30 13.34 -10.03
CA PHE A 28 7.00 13.85 -9.58
C PHE A 28 5.89 13.05 -10.27
N ASP A 29 5.67 13.27 -11.57
CA ASP A 29 4.80 12.41 -12.39
C ASP A 29 5.62 11.56 -13.38
N LEU A 30 5.15 10.35 -13.65
CA LEU A 30 5.64 9.48 -14.73
C LEU A 30 4.45 9.11 -15.61
N ARG A 31 4.54 9.42 -16.91
CA ARG A 31 3.53 9.04 -17.90
C ARG A 31 4.14 8.07 -18.90
N VAL A 32 3.46 6.94 -19.11
CA VAL A 32 3.83 5.93 -20.10
C VAL A 32 2.78 5.87 -21.18
N ASN A 33 3.19 6.16 -22.41
CA ASN A 33 2.37 6.11 -23.62
C ASN A 33 3.21 5.53 -24.77
N THR A 34 3.49 4.23 -24.64
CA THR A 34 4.35 3.49 -25.57
C THR A 34 3.62 2.22 -25.98
N PRO A 35 2.79 2.24 -27.05
CA PRO A 35 1.91 1.13 -27.41
C PRO A 35 2.64 -0.21 -27.66
N ALA A 36 3.91 -0.16 -28.07
CA ALA A 36 4.76 -1.34 -28.26
C ALA A 36 5.47 -1.82 -26.97
N GLY A 37 5.17 -1.21 -25.83
CA GLY A 37 5.68 -1.55 -24.50
C GLY A 37 6.94 -0.77 -24.09
N THR A 38 7.12 -0.67 -22.78
CA THR A 38 8.33 -0.17 -22.13
C THR A 38 8.83 -1.22 -21.13
N THR A 39 10.09 -1.63 -21.24
CA THR A 39 10.78 -2.44 -20.22
C THR A 39 11.79 -1.58 -19.47
N THR A 40 11.96 -1.80 -18.18
CA THR A 40 12.93 -1.02 -17.39
C THR A 40 13.57 -1.81 -16.25
N ASP A 41 14.84 -1.49 -15.99
CA ASP A 41 15.60 -1.94 -14.81
C ASP A 41 15.69 -0.86 -13.73
N ALA A 42 15.09 0.30 -13.96
CA ALA A 42 15.26 1.45 -13.11
C ALA A 42 14.46 1.30 -11.80
N THR A 43 14.98 1.93 -10.75
CA THR A 43 14.24 2.18 -9.51
C THR A 43 13.51 3.52 -9.63
N PHE A 44 12.19 3.51 -9.50
CA PHE A 44 11.35 4.71 -9.52
C PHE A 44 10.76 5.00 -8.15
N ASN A 45 10.82 6.27 -7.76
CA ASN A 45 10.04 6.82 -6.65
C ASN A 45 9.11 7.90 -7.23
N VAL A 46 7.83 7.59 -7.39
CA VAL A 46 6.83 8.49 -7.97
C VAL A 46 6.05 9.18 -6.87
N ARG A 47 6.16 10.51 -6.81
CA ARG A 47 5.58 11.34 -5.73
C ARG A 47 4.20 11.94 -6.07
N GLY A 48 3.84 11.92 -7.34
CA GLY A 48 2.58 12.41 -7.91
C GLY A 48 1.78 11.28 -8.54
N THR A 49 1.78 11.17 -9.86
CA THR A 49 0.96 10.22 -10.61
C THR A 49 1.82 9.33 -11.50
N LEU A 50 1.63 8.02 -11.39
CA LEU A 50 1.97 7.07 -12.45
C LEU A 50 0.77 6.99 -13.40
N GLN A 51 0.89 7.51 -14.63
CA GLN A 51 -0.16 7.51 -15.64
C GLN A 51 0.17 6.50 -16.74
N LEU A 52 -0.74 5.57 -17.01
CA LEU A 52 -0.59 4.51 -18.01
C LEU A 52 -1.62 4.70 -19.11
N ASP A 53 -1.18 5.21 -20.27
CA ASP A 53 -2.05 5.60 -21.38
C ASP A 53 -2.09 4.55 -22.51
N ASP A 54 -0.97 3.87 -22.79
CA ASP A 54 -0.92 2.79 -23.78
C ASP A 54 0.34 1.92 -23.63
N GLY A 55 0.19 0.63 -23.94
CA GLY A 55 1.22 -0.40 -23.87
C GLY A 55 1.49 -0.95 -22.47
N ASP A 56 2.26 -2.03 -22.42
CA ASP A 56 2.73 -2.64 -21.18
C ASP A 56 3.92 -1.86 -20.61
N PHE A 57 3.84 -1.47 -19.34
CA PHE A 57 4.96 -0.95 -18.58
C PHE A 57 5.49 -2.05 -17.66
N ASP A 58 6.57 -2.70 -18.10
CA ASP A 58 7.20 -3.82 -17.41
C ASP A 58 8.39 -3.35 -16.56
N VAL A 59 8.19 -3.39 -15.25
CA VAL A 59 9.18 -3.09 -14.23
C VAL A 59 9.72 -4.34 -13.54
N SER A 60 9.51 -5.54 -14.08
CA SER A 60 9.90 -6.81 -13.44
C SER A 60 11.41 -6.94 -13.14
N SER A 61 12.24 -6.16 -13.84
CA SER A 61 13.69 -6.08 -13.61
C SER A 61 14.12 -4.85 -12.79
N GLY A 62 13.18 -3.99 -12.42
CA GLY A 62 13.37 -2.78 -11.62
C GLY A 62 12.44 -2.77 -10.40
N THR A 63 12.15 -1.57 -9.89
CA THR A 63 11.22 -1.39 -8.76
C THR A 63 10.49 -0.07 -8.91
N LEU A 64 9.21 -0.02 -8.56
CA LEU A 64 8.45 1.24 -8.53
C LEU A 64 7.75 1.42 -7.18
N ALA A 65 7.93 2.60 -6.59
CA ALA A 65 7.22 3.02 -5.40
C ALA A 65 6.32 4.24 -5.68
N LEU A 66 5.08 4.18 -5.22
CA LEU A 66 4.19 5.32 -5.09
C LEU A 66 4.38 5.90 -3.68
N VAL A 67 5.19 6.95 -3.59
CA VAL A 67 5.71 7.48 -2.33
C VAL A 67 4.70 8.38 -1.64
N SER A 68 4.56 8.24 -0.33
CA SER A 68 3.67 9.07 0.49
C SER A 68 4.43 9.71 1.63
N ASP A 69 4.30 11.02 1.76
CA ASP A 69 4.93 11.84 2.79
C ASP A 69 3.93 12.85 3.38
N ILE A 70 4.39 13.72 4.29
CA ILE A 70 3.54 14.73 4.95
C ILE A 70 2.91 15.75 3.99
N THR A 71 3.47 15.93 2.80
CA THR A 71 3.06 16.92 1.81
C THR A 71 2.28 16.33 0.64
N ARG A 72 2.43 15.04 0.34
CA ARG A 72 1.88 14.43 -0.89
C ARG A 72 1.75 12.92 -0.80
N THR A 73 1.00 12.35 -1.74
CA THR A 73 0.84 10.91 -1.89
C THR A 73 0.85 10.55 -3.37
N GLY A 74 1.80 9.71 -3.74
CA GLY A 74 1.88 9.06 -5.03
C GLY A 74 0.64 8.21 -5.28
N ARG A 75 0.17 8.18 -6.52
CA ARG A 75 -0.98 7.36 -6.92
C ARG A 75 -0.78 6.75 -8.29
N LEU A 76 -1.46 5.64 -8.52
CA LEU A 76 -1.75 5.16 -9.87
C LEU A 76 -2.90 6.01 -10.45
N GLY A 77 -2.69 6.60 -11.61
CA GLY A 77 -3.74 7.25 -12.39
C GLY A 77 -4.68 6.24 -13.06
N PRO A 78 -5.71 6.70 -13.79
CA PRO A 78 -6.53 5.81 -14.61
C PRO A 78 -5.66 4.99 -15.56
N VAL A 79 -5.88 3.68 -15.60
CA VAL A 79 -5.21 2.79 -16.57
C VAL A 79 -6.09 2.70 -17.81
N ALA A 80 -5.57 3.13 -18.96
CA ALA A 80 -6.29 3.03 -20.21
C ALA A 80 -6.43 1.57 -20.68
N ALA A 81 -7.43 1.29 -21.52
CA ALA A 81 -7.73 -0.08 -21.96
C ALA A 81 -6.59 -0.76 -22.75
N GLY A 82 -5.71 0.02 -23.39
CA GLY A 82 -4.51 -0.48 -24.09
C GLY A 82 -3.27 -0.60 -23.21
N ALA A 83 -3.34 -0.15 -21.96
CA ALA A 83 -2.22 -0.09 -21.06
C ALA A 83 -2.24 -1.21 -20.03
N SER A 84 -1.06 -1.64 -19.59
CA SER A 84 -0.89 -2.59 -18.49
C SER A 84 0.37 -2.29 -17.69
N TYR A 85 0.46 -2.88 -16.51
CA TYR A 85 1.62 -2.77 -15.62
C TYR A 85 2.04 -4.17 -15.21
N THR A 86 3.32 -4.47 -15.35
CA THR A 86 3.89 -5.77 -15.01
C THR A 86 5.03 -5.60 -14.00
N GLY A 87 4.98 -6.38 -12.92
CA GLY A 87 5.91 -6.33 -11.79
C GLY A 87 5.22 -5.95 -10.48
N ASP A 88 6.02 -5.90 -9.41
CA ASP A 88 5.52 -5.48 -8.10
C ASP A 88 5.45 -3.96 -8.00
N LEU A 89 4.48 -3.48 -7.22
CA LEU A 89 4.28 -2.07 -6.93
C LEU A 89 4.37 -1.86 -5.42
N ARG A 90 5.30 -1.02 -4.97
CA ARG A 90 5.32 -0.55 -3.58
C ARG A 90 4.36 0.61 -3.44
N MET A 91 3.37 0.49 -2.55
CA MET A 91 2.43 1.58 -2.25
C MET A 91 2.60 2.04 -0.82
N GLU A 92 2.78 3.35 -0.65
CA GLU A 92 2.94 3.96 0.65
C GLU A 92 1.71 4.79 1.06
N ARG A 93 1.44 4.81 2.36
CA ARG A 93 0.48 5.72 2.98
C ARG A 93 1.10 6.34 4.22
N PHE A 94 1.43 7.62 4.13
CA PHE A 94 1.84 8.41 5.28
C PHE A 94 0.65 8.66 6.21
N VAL A 95 0.87 8.41 7.48
CA VAL A 95 -0.04 8.70 8.57
C VAL A 95 0.60 9.79 9.44
N PRO A 96 0.01 11.01 9.49
CA PRO A 96 0.55 12.07 10.33
C PRO A 96 0.38 11.75 11.81
N ALA A 97 1.29 12.28 12.62
CA ALA A 97 1.17 12.25 14.07
C ALA A 97 -0.16 12.87 14.51
N GLY A 98 -0.78 12.29 15.54
CA GLY A 98 -2.12 12.70 15.94
C GLY A 98 -2.69 11.85 17.05
N VAL A 99 -4.02 11.79 17.11
CA VAL A 99 -4.75 10.99 18.09
C VAL A 99 -4.67 9.51 17.72
N THR A 100 -4.37 8.68 18.71
CA THR A 100 -4.46 7.22 18.60
C THR A 100 -5.90 6.80 18.38
N ASN A 101 -6.17 6.11 17.26
CA ASN A 101 -7.51 5.60 16.97
C ASN A 101 -7.51 4.50 15.89
N TRP A 102 -8.67 3.90 15.67
CA TRP A 102 -8.95 3.01 14.55
C TRP A 102 -8.88 3.75 13.21
N ARG A 103 -8.29 3.08 12.23
CA ARG A 103 -8.23 3.50 10.83
C ARG A 103 -8.76 2.38 9.95
N LEU A 104 -9.49 2.77 8.92
CA LEU A 104 -9.94 1.83 7.89
C LEU A 104 -8.84 1.70 6.85
N LEU A 105 -8.38 0.47 6.63
CA LEU A 105 -7.30 0.12 5.71
C LEU A 105 -7.76 -0.99 4.77
N SER A 106 -7.08 -1.09 3.63
CA SER A 106 -7.16 -2.22 2.70
C SER A 106 -5.83 -2.32 1.98
N SER A 107 -5.52 -3.50 1.43
CA SER A 107 -4.33 -3.64 0.59
C SER A 107 -4.65 -3.30 -0.86
N PRO A 108 -3.88 -2.39 -1.51
CA PRO A 108 -3.96 -2.14 -2.95
C PRO A 108 -3.18 -3.17 -3.79
N VAL A 109 -2.42 -4.07 -3.15
CA VAL A 109 -1.62 -5.11 -3.81
C VAL A 109 -1.98 -6.49 -3.27
N GLY A 110 -1.78 -7.52 -4.09
CA GLY A 110 -1.94 -8.91 -3.68
C GLY A 110 -0.67 -9.48 -3.03
N GLY A 111 -0.77 -10.71 -2.50
CA GLY A 111 0.39 -11.49 -2.05
C GLY A 111 1.02 -11.05 -0.72
N VAL A 112 0.41 -10.10 -0.01
CA VAL A 112 0.87 -9.57 1.28
C VAL A 112 -0.04 -10.03 2.43
N THR A 113 0.47 -9.95 3.64
CA THR A 113 -0.16 -10.37 4.89
C THR A 113 -0.20 -9.24 5.91
N VAL A 114 -0.79 -9.50 7.09
CA VAL A 114 -0.77 -8.56 8.21
C VAL A 114 0.67 -8.25 8.65
N GLN A 115 1.64 -9.10 8.34
CA GLN A 115 3.07 -8.92 8.69
C GLN A 115 3.67 -7.65 8.10
N GLU A 116 3.24 -7.26 6.91
CA GLU A 116 3.68 -6.02 6.28
C GLU A 116 3.22 -4.81 7.09
N TRP A 117 1.99 -4.83 7.64
CA TRP A 117 1.52 -3.75 8.53
C TRP A 117 2.16 -3.78 9.92
N ASP A 118 2.42 -4.97 10.47
CA ASP A 118 3.12 -5.14 11.76
C ASP A 118 4.54 -4.58 11.73
N ALA A 119 5.20 -4.59 10.56
CA ALA A 119 6.51 -3.97 10.39
C ALA A 119 6.49 -2.43 10.49
N ASP A 120 5.33 -1.79 10.25
CA ASP A 120 5.20 -0.34 10.10
C ASP A 120 4.64 0.36 11.34
N PHE A 121 3.78 -0.31 12.10
CA PHE A 121 3.19 0.21 13.32
C PHE A 121 2.87 -0.90 14.31
N LEU A 122 2.84 -0.56 15.59
CA LEU A 122 2.66 -1.55 16.65
C LEU A 122 1.32 -2.28 16.53
N THR A 123 1.37 -3.62 16.57
CA THR A 123 0.16 -4.46 16.61
C THR A 123 0.08 -5.34 17.86
N ALA A 124 -1.13 -5.82 18.18
CA ALA A 124 -1.39 -6.48 19.45
C ALA A 124 -2.56 -7.48 19.37
N GLY A 125 -2.51 -8.49 20.24
CA GLY A 125 -3.64 -9.36 20.55
C GLY A 125 -3.94 -10.42 19.49
N PHE A 126 -2.94 -10.83 18.72
CA PHE A 126 -2.99 -12.02 17.87
C PHE A 126 -1.59 -12.64 17.73
N PRO A 127 -1.47 -13.95 17.48
CA PRO A 127 -0.19 -14.61 17.22
C PRO A 127 0.65 -13.92 16.13
N GLY A 128 1.91 -13.62 16.46
CA GLY A 128 2.87 -13.00 15.55
C GLY A 128 2.96 -11.47 15.62
N SER A 129 1.97 -10.78 16.20
CA SER A 129 2.05 -9.32 16.46
C SER A 129 3.17 -8.95 17.43
N ASP A 130 3.55 -7.68 17.52
CA ASP A 130 4.47 -7.17 18.58
C ASP A 130 4.04 -7.54 20.01
N PHE A 131 2.74 -7.47 20.30
CA PHE A 131 2.18 -7.78 21.63
C PHE A 131 1.11 -8.88 21.56
N PRO A 132 1.50 -10.15 21.31
CA PRO A 132 0.56 -11.21 20.98
C PRO A 132 -0.35 -11.62 22.14
N GLY A 133 0.11 -11.42 23.38
CA GLY A 133 -0.66 -11.71 24.59
C GLY A 133 -1.50 -10.55 25.11
N PHE A 134 -1.72 -9.50 24.31
CA PHE A 134 -2.47 -8.33 24.76
C PHE A 134 -3.96 -8.65 24.93
N THR A 135 -4.47 -8.46 26.15
CA THR A 135 -5.84 -8.82 26.55
C THR A 135 -6.64 -7.62 26.99
N ASN A 136 -7.94 -7.60 26.71
CA ASN A 136 -8.86 -6.59 27.23
C ASN A 136 -10.19 -7.24 27.65
N PRO A 137 -10.58 -7.21 28.94
CA PRO A 137 -9.91 -6.55 30.06
C PRO A 137 -8.51 -7.11 30.38
N VAL A 138 -7.65 -6.28 30.96
CA VAL A 138 -6.26 -6.65 31.30
C VAL A 138 -6.27 -7.83 32.29
N GLY A 139 -5.50 -8.87 31.98
CA GLY A 139 -5.40 -10.08 32.80
C GLY A 139 -6.51 -11.11 32.55
N SER A 140 -7.39 -10.87 31.57
CA SER A 140 -8.34 -11.87 31.09
C SER A 140 -7.70 -12.84 30.10
N SER A 141 -8.42 -13.86 29.67
CA SER A 141 -8.04 -14.73 28.55
C SER A 141 -8.55 -14.22 27.19
N THR A 142 -9.17 -13.03 27.15
CA THR A 142 -9.74 -12.45 25.94
C THR A 142 -8.70 -11.56 25.27
N LEU A 143 -8.14 -12.05 24.17
CA LEU A 143 -7.24 -11.27 23.33
C LEU A 143 -7.97 -10.06 22.75
N TRP A 144 -7.25 -8.95 22.61
CA TRP A 144 -7.76 -7.74 21.98
C TRP A 144 -6.98 -7.50 20.69
N PRO A 145 -7.47 -8.02 19.55
CA PRO A 145 -6.79 -7.88 18.28
C PRO A 145 -6.88 -6.42 17.81
N SER A 146 -5.72 -5.81 17.61
CA SER A 146 -5.57 -4.43 17.12
C SER A 146 -5.86 -4.30 15.63
N ILE A 147 -5.98 -5.42 14.90
CA ILE A 147 -6.39 -5.46 13.50
C ILE A 147 -7.61 -6.38 13.40
N ARG A 148 -8.63 -5.91 12.69
CA ARG A 148 -9.88 -6.63 12.48
C ARG A 148 -10.25 -6.60 11.00
N VAL A 149 -10.58 -7.76 10.45
CA VAL A 149 -11.10 -7.91 9.10
C VAL A 149 -12.61 -7.66 9.11
N TYR A 150 -13.11 -7.04 8.05
CA TYR A 150 -14.54 -6.90 7.83
C TYR A 150 -15.10 -8.18 7.17
N ASP A 151 -15.99 -8.85 7.88
CA ASP A 151 -16.73 -10.03 7.42
C ASP A 151 -18.13 -9.62 6.97
N GLU A 152 -18.35 -9.58 5.65
CA GLU A 152 -19.64 -9.22 5.05
C GLU A 152 -20.74 -10.26 5.29
N THR A 153 -20.41 -11.46 5.77
CA THR A 153 -21.39 -12.50 6.09
C THR A 153 -22.07 -12.29 7.44
N ASP A 154 -21.48 -11.45 8.31
CA ASP A 154 -22.10 -11.02 9.55
C ASP A 154 -23.13 -9.92 9.28
N THR A 155 -24.41 -10.29 9.29
CA THR A 155 -25.54 -9.38 9.05
C THR A 155 -26.02 -8.69 10.33
N GLY A 156 -25.22 -8.66 11.39
CA GLY A 156 -25.51 -7.94 12.62
C GLY A 156 -25.71 -6.42 12.39
N ALA A 157 -26.41 -5.77 13.31
CA ALA A 157 -26.77 -4.34 13.22
C ALA A 157 -25.99 -3.44 14.18
N GLY A 158 -25.12 -4.00 15.01
CA GLY A 158 -24.24 -3.30 15.92
C GLY A 158 -23.11 -2.58 15.20
N LEU A 159 -22.56 -1.54 15.85
CA LEU A 159 -21.49 -0.71 15.28
C LEU A 159 -20.18 -1.45 15.01
N THR A 160 -19.99 -2.62 15.64
CA THR A 160 -18.79 -3.46 15.49
C THR A 160 -19.12 -4.84 14.92
N ASP A 161 -20.37 -5.08 14.54
CA ASP A 161 -20.76 -6.33 13.91
C ASP A 161 -20.05 -6.44 12.55
N GLY A 162 -19.55 -7.63 12.23
CA GLY A 162 -18.66 -7.86 11.10
C GLY A 162 -17.19 -7.48 11.30
N LEU A 163 -16.78 -6.84 12.39
CA LEU A 163 -15.36 -6.61 12.69
C LEU A 163 -14.77 -7.77 13.49
N VAL A 164 -14.20 -8.74 12.79
CA VAL A 164 -13.60 -9.94 13.37
C VAL A 164 -12.09 -9.77 13.49
N GLY A 165 -11.52 -10.11 14.64
CA GLY A 165 -10.06 -10.05 14.85
C GLY A 165 -9.30 -10.94 13.88
N VAL A 166 -8.17 -10.45 13.36
CA VAL A 166 -7.23 -11.33 12.64
C VAL A 166 -6.68 -12.40 13.59
N GLY A 167 -6.48 -13.60 13.07
CA GLY A 167 -6.02 -14.77 13.81
C GLY A 167 -4.50 -14.94 13.81
N ASN A 168 -3.77 -14.34 12.86
CA ASN A 168 -2.32 -14.39 12.79
C ASN A 168 -1.75 -13.22 11.98
N VAL A 169 -0.48 -12.89 12.22
CA VAL A 169 0.30 -11.98 11.37
C VAL A 169 0.40 -12.49 9.92
N THR A 170 0.28 -13.80 9.68
CA THR A 170 0.28 -14.41 8.35
C THR A 170 -1.09 -14.36 7.65
N ASP A 171 -2.12 -13.80 8.27
CA ASP A 171 -3.43 -13.66 7.61
C ASP A 171 -3.30 -12.72 6.42
N ALA A 172 -3.93 -13.09 5.30
CA ALA A 172 -3.78 -12.37 4.03
C ALA A 172 -4.50 -11.02 4.05
N LEU A 173 -3.82 -9.96 3.58
CA LEU A 173 -4.46 -8.69 3.25
C LEU A 173 -5.00 -8.76 1.82
N THR A 174 -6.14 -9.43 1.67
CA THR A 174 -6.74 -9.64 0.35
C THR A 174 -7.21 -8.32 -0.24
N ALA A 175 -6.84 -8.04 -1.49
CA ALA A 175 -7.26 -6.84 -2.19
C ALA A 175 -8.80 -6.77 -2.27
N GLY A 176 -9.37 -5.59 -2.00
CA GLY A 176 -10.81 -5.38 -1.92
C GLY A 176 -11.45 -5.70 -0.57
N VAL A 177 -10.71 -6.30 0.37
CA VAL A 177 -11.19 -6.53 1.75
C VAL A 177 -10.84 -5.33 2.64
N GLY A 178 -11.82 -4.88 3.43
CA GLY A 178 -11.65 -3.81 4.41
C GLY A 178 -11.17 -4.33 5.76
N PHE A 179 -10.31 -3.56 6.42
CA PHE A 179 -9.80 -3.83 7.75
C PHE A 179 -9.95 -2.59 8.64
N ALA A 180 -10.17 -2.79 9.92
CA ALA A 180 -10.01 -1.77 10.95
C ALA A 180 -8.71 -2.05 11.71
N ALA A 181 -7.75 -1.13 11.64
CA ALA A 181 -6.48 -1.20 12.35
C ALA A 181 -6.38 -0.11 13.40
N TRP A 182 -6.06 -0.48 14.63
CA TRP A 182 -5.73 0.45 15.70
C TRP A 182 -4.28 0.91 15.52
N CYS A 183 -4.11 2.18 15.19
CA CYS A 183 -2.79 2.77 15.01
C CYS A 183 -2.46 3.62 16.24
N GLY A 184 -1.53 3.15 17.07
CA GLY A 184 -1.14 3.84 18.29
C GLY A 184 0.16 3.32 18.90
N ASP A 185 1.08 4.23 19.23
CA ASP A 185 2.26 3.92 20.06
C ASP A 185 2.02 4.19 21.56
N ASN A 186 0.95 4.92 21.89
CA ASN A 186 0.44 5.09 23.24
C ASN A 186 -1.09 5.35 23.22
N LEU A 187 -1.69 5.48 24.39
CA LEU A 187 -3.15 5.58 24.56
C LEU A 187 -3.78 6.91 24.08
N VAL A 188 -2.98 7.95 23.86
CA VAL A 188 -3.48 9.31 23.59
C VAL A 188 -3.03 9.81 22.23
N SER A 189 -1.75 9.67 21.93
CA SER A 189 -1.16 10.13 20.67
C SER A 189 -0.42 9.00 19.95
N THR A 190 -0.22 9.20 18.66
CA THR A 190 0.62 8.35 17.81
C THR A 190 1.62 9.24 17.11
N THR A 191 2.89 8.81 17.07
CA THR A 191 3.89 9.40 16.18
C THR A 191 3.53 9.17 14.71
N ALA A 192 4.13 9.94 13.81
CA ALA A 192 3.90 9.74 12.39
C ALA A 192 4.61 8.45 11.93
N PHE A 193 3.98 7.73 11.02
CA PHE A 193 4.53 6.52 10.41
C PHE A 193 4.06 6.43 8.97
N THR A 194 4.72 5.57 8.18
CA THR A 194 4.31 5.27 6.81
C THR A 194 3.95 3.80 6.78
N ILE A 195 2.76 3.50 6.27
CA ILE A 195 2.37 2.13 5.95
C ILE A 195 2.87 1.84 4.54
N ASP A 196 3.52 0.71 4.33
CA ASP A 196 3.91 0.25 3.01
C ASP A 196 3.60 -1.23 2.76
N VAL A 197 3.20 -1.51 1.53
CA VAL A 197 3.01 -2.87 1.03
C VAL A 197 3.61 -2.96 -0.35
N THR A 198 4.23 -4.10 -0.66
CA THR A 198 4.84 -4.36 -1.96
C THR A 198 4.34 -5.70 -2.48
N GLY A 199 3.81 -5.69 -3.70
CA GLY A 199 3.33 -6.91 -4.35
C GLY A 199 2.69 -6.60 -5.70
N PRO A 200 2.12 -7.62 -6.38
CA PRO A 200 1.45 -7.43 -7.65
C PRO A 200 0.23 -6.51 -7.47
N HIS A 201 0.15 -5.46 -8.28
CA HIS A 201 -0.99 -4.55 -8.25
C HIS A 201 -2.25 -5.24 -8.79
N THR A 202 -3.38 -5.03 -8.12
CA THR A 202 -4.68 -5.50 -8.61
C THR A 202 -5.36 -4.37 -9.36
N ILE A 203 -5.26 -4.36 -10.70
CA ILE A 203 -6.08 -3.44 -11.51
C ILE A 203 -7.51 -3.95 -11.46
N ALA A 204 -8.41 -3.21 -10.82
CA ALA A 204 -9.83 -3.49 -10.89
C ALA A 204 -10.27 -3.38 -12.36
N SER A 205 -10.61 -4.52 -12.95
CA SER A 205 -11.21 -4.63 -14.29
C SER A 205 -12.68 -4.22 -14.28
#